data_AF-A0A8S3PN77-F1
#
_entry.id   AF-A0A8S3PN77-F1
#
_cell.length_a   1.000
_cell.length_b   1.000
_cell.length_c   1.000
_cell.angle_alpha   90.00
_cell.angle_beta   90.00
_cell.angle_gamma   90.00
#
_symmetry.space_group_name_H-M   'P 1'
#
loop_
_entity.id
_entity.type
_entity.pdbx_description
1 polymer ?
#
loop_
_entity_poly.entity_id
_entity_poly.type
_entity_poly.pdbx_seq_one_letter_code
_entity_poly.pdbx_strand_id
1 'polypeptide(L)'
;MGNNLSYKKLPVRLYQISRKFRDEMHPRHGLLRSREFEMKVIGATGNIGGKLSHEFLLQSDIGEDTIKVCNSCQYGRNIEVEDPTVRDNKCPSCGSELDKMSAIEIGHSFLLGTKYSEILGSTYKDKHAKNRVTQMGCYGLGVTRIIQAGIEVLSEDEAIRWPKMISPYQICIIPQMKGYMEDKFMELSNKLYDELVTVPNLRGKWSLMLYLNVLCCRKVIWKRSSWSYQQSV
;
A
#
# COMPACT_ATOMS: atom_id res chain seq x y z
N MET A 1 37.23 12.70 1.85
CA MET A 1 36.45 13.97 1.74
C MET A 1 35.72 14.18 3.07
N GLY A 2 36.00 15.27 3.79
CA GLY A 2 35.43 15.48 5.13
C GLY A 2 34.03 16.08 5.10
N ASN A 3 33.04 15.37 5.64
CA ASN A 3 31.65 15.84 5.70
C ASN A 3 31.48 17.00 6.71
N ASN A 4 31.56 18.25 6.24
CA ASN A 4 31.18 19.44 7.00
C ASN A 4 29.64 19.60 7.05
N LEU A 5 28.94 18.61 7.60
CA LEU A 5 27.51 18.73 7.89
C LEU A 5 27.34 19.59 9.16
N SER A 6 26.56 20.67 9.07
CA SER A 6 26.22 21.52 10.22
C SER A 6 24.81 21.20 10.69
N TYR A 7 24.54 21.33 12.00
CA TYR A 7 23.17 21.22 12.53
C TYR A 7 22.16 22.14 11.81
N LYS A 8 22.61 23.27 11.25
CA LYS A 8 21.77 24.20 10.46
C LYS A 8 21.25 23.59 9.14
N LYS A 9 21.85 22.49 8.67
CA LYS A 9 21.41 21.74 7.48
C LYS A 9 20.49 20.55 7.84
N LEU A 10 20.19 20.34 9.12
CA LEU A 10 19.29 19.28 9.59
C LEU A 10 17.90 19.86 9.89
N PRO A 11 16.80 19.11 9.69
CA PRO A 11 16.77 17.73 9.20
C PRO A 11 16.96 17.63 7.68
N VAL A 12 17.79 16.68 7.24
CA VAL A 12 17.83 16.25 5.83
C VAL A 12 16.77 15.18 5.63
N ARG A 13 15.93 15.33 4.60
CA ARG A 13 14.94 14.33 4.19
C ARG A 13 15.18 13.99 2.72
N LEU A 14 15.50 12.73 2.44
CA LEU A 14 15.72 12.22 1.09
C LEU A 14 14.80 11.02 0.89
N TYR A 15 14.23 10.88 -0.30
CA TYR A 15 13.40 9.75 -0.69
C TYR A 15 13.66 9.41 -2.16
N GLN A 16 13.38 8.17 -2.55
CA GLN A 16 13.47 7.71 -3.92
C GLN A 16 12.37 6.67 -4.18
N ILE A 17 11.64 6.84 -5.27
CA ILE A 17 10.74 5.80 -5.79
C ILE A 17 11.56 4.97 -6.79
N SER A 18 11.67 3.67 -6.55
CA SER A 18 12.47 2.76 -7.37
C SER A 18 11.90 1.34 -7.31
N ARG A 19 12.06 0.56 -8.38
CA ARG A 19 11.78 -0.88 -8.35
C ARG A 19 12.73 -1.54 -7.35
N LYS A 20 12.19 -2.44 -6.52
CA LYS A 20 12.95 -3.29 -5.60
C LYS A 20 12.71 -4.74 -5.98
N PHE A 21 13.75 -5.56 -5.80
CA PHE A 21 13.68 -7.00 -5.93
C PHE A 21 14.05 -7.61 -4.58
N ARG A 22 13.31 -8.63 -4.17
CA ARG A 22 13.61 -9.49 -3.02
C ARG A 22 13.42 -10.92 -3.51
N ASP A 23 14.40 -11.77 -3.25
CA ASP A 23 14.32 -13.18 -3.57
C ASP A 23 13.61 -13.89 -2.41
N GLU A 24 12.28 -13.89 -2.46
CA GLU A 24 11.43 -14.49 -1.43
C GLU A 24 11.30 -15.99 -1.69
N MET A 25 11.75 -16.81 -0.73
CA MET A 25 11.85 -18.27 -0.87
C MET A 25 10.55 -18.95 -1.35
N HIS A 26 9.40 -18.36 -1.02
CA HIS A 26 8.09 -18.75 -1.53
C HIS A 26 7.29 -17.48 -1.82
N PRO A 27 7.26 -16.97 -3.06
CA PRO A 27 6.45 -15.82 -3.43
C PRO A 27 4.97 -16.23 -3.34
N ARG A 28 4.37 -15.95 -2.18
CA ARG A 28 2.97 -16.23 -1.89
C ARG A 28 2.14 -14.97 -2.11
N HIS A 29 0.89 -15.22 -2.50
CA HIS A 29 -0.12 -14.22 -2.76
C HIS A 29 0.20 -13.25 -3.91
N GLY A 30 -0.76 -13.08 -4.82
CA GLY A 30 -0.69 -12.06 -5.85
C GLY A 30 -0.99 -10.67 -5.29
N LEU A 31 -1.77 -9.90 -6.02
CA LEU A 31 -2.21 -8.58 -5.57
C LEU A 31 -3.39 -8.77 -4.56
N LEU A 32 -3.18 -8.56 -3.23
CA LEU A 32 -4.13 -8.55 -2.04
C LEU A 32 -4.50 -7.12 -1.56
N ARG A 33 -5.75 -6.67 -1.23
CA ARG A 33 -6.48 -6.82 0.07
C ARG A 33 -6.92 -5.54 0.88
N SER A 34 -7.30 -4.35 0.34
CA SER A 34 -7.64 -3.09 1.10
C SER A 34 -9.02 -2.41 1.01
N ARG A 35 -9.36 -1.68 2.09
CA ARG A 35 -10.23 -0.48 2.18
C ARG A 35 -9.48 0.60 3.01
N GLU A 36 -9.93 1.86 2.96
CA GLU A 36 -9.54 2.96 3.87
C GLU A 36 -9.54 2.54 5.37
N PHE A 37 -8.66 2.96 6.29
CA PHE A 37 -7.47 3.85 6.32
C PHE A 37 -6.38 3.26 7.25
N GLU A 38 -5.19 3.88 7.33
CA GLU A 38 -4.01 3.40 8.08
C GLU A 38 -4.28 3.05 9.56
N MET A 39 -3.86 1.86 9.98
CA MET A 39 -3.58 1.57 11.39
C MET A 39 -2.08 1.43 11.61
N LYS A 40 -1.55 2.24 12.53
CA LYS A 40 -0.13 2.27 12.89
C LYS A 40 0.09 1.41 14.13
N VAL A 41 0.80 0.30 14.00
CA VAL A 41 1.12 -0.62 15.11
C VAL A 41 2.60 -0.55 15.48
N ILE A 42 2.97 -1.07 16.65
CA ILE A 42 4.37 -1.38 16.96
C ILE A 42 4.78 -2.62 16.15
N GLY A 43 5.83 -2.48 15.36
CA GLY A 43 6.35 -3.49 14.44
C GLY A 43 7.72 -4.03 14.83
N ALA A 44 8.15 -5.12 14.20
CA ALA A 44 9.47 -5.71 14.44
C ALA A 44 10.57 -4.91 13.71
N THR A 45 11.74 -4.70 14.34
CA THR A 45 12.84 -3.98 13.64
C THR A 45 13.60 -4.86 12.64
N GLY A 46 13.54 -6.19 12.81
CA GLY A 46 14.20 -7.18 11.96
C GLY A 46 15.69 -6.89 11.66
N ASN A 47 16.15 -7.29 10.48
CA ASN A 47 17.53 -7.09 10.03
C ASN A 47 17.89 -5.60 9.81
N ILE A 48 16.90 -4.76 9.51
CA ILE A 48 17.05 -3.29 9.44
C ILE A 48 17.49 -2.76 10.82
N GLY A 49 16.92 -3.28 11.90
CA GLY A 49 17.22 -2.92 13.27
C GLY A 49 16.88 -1.46 13.57
N GLY A 50 17.41 -0.96 14.69
CA GLY A 50 17.09 0.35 15.24
C GLY A 50 16.60 0.22 16.67
N LYS A 51 15.94 1.27 17.18
CA LYS A 51 15.41 1.33 18.56
C LYS A 51 13.90 1.14 18.63
N LEU A 52 13.20 1.44 17.54
CA LEU A 52 11.74 1.41 17.45
C LEU A 52 11.36 1.34 15.98
N SER A 53 10.31 0.60 15.68
CA SER A 53 9.67 0.59 14.36
C SER A 53 8.14 0.62 14.51
N HIS A 54 7.49 1.14 13.48
CA HIS A 54 6.05 1.05 13.33
C HIS A 54 5.71 0.59 11.93
N GLU A 55 4.86 -0.42 11.87
CA GLU A 55 4.24 -0.91 10.65
C GLU A 55 2.92 -0.16 10.44
N PHE A 56 2.65 0.15 9.19
CA PHE A 56 1.40 0.71 8.71
C PHE A 56 0.68 -0.44 8.04
N LEU A 57 -0.34 -0.95 8.72
CA LEU A 57 -1.12 -2.07 8.24
C LEU A 57 -2.55 -1.68 7.93
N LEU A 58 -3.14 -2.61 7.21
CA LEU A 58 -4.46 -2.56 6.65
C LEU A 58 -5.19 -3.84 7.05
N GLN A 59 -6.32 -3.70 7.71
CA GLN A 59 -7.14 -4.80 8.19
C GLN A 59 -7.70 -5.62 7.01
N SER A 60 -7.44 -6.93 6.99
CA SER A 60 -7.80 -7.81 5.88
C SER A 60 -7.64 -9.28 6.27
N ASP A 61 -8.67 -10.10 6.12
CA ASP A 61 -8.66 -11.52 6.54
C ASP A 61 -7.57 -12.38 5.85
N ILE A 62 -7.15 -11.96 4.66
CA ILE A 62 -6.09 -12.60 3.86
C ILE A 62 -4.71 -11.97 4.07
N GLY A 63 -4.59 -11.07 5.05
CA GLY A 63 -3.34 -10.47 5.44
C GLY A 63 -2.33 -11.48 5.98
N GLU A 64 -1.05 -11.27 5.66
CA GLU A 64 0.04 -12.13 6.11
C GLU A 64 0.42 -11.84 7.57
N ASP A 65 0.24 -10.59 8.00
CA ASP A 65 0.54 -10.13 9.34
C ASP A 65 -0.64 -10.41 10.28
N THR A 66 -0.34 -10.85 11.49
CA THR A 66 -1.32 -11.03 12.55
C THR A 66 -1.10 -9.97 13.62
N ILE A 67 -2.09 -9.15 13.88
CA ILE A 67 -1.99 -8.01 14.78
C ILE A 67 -3.02 -8.08 15.91
N LYS A 68 -2.67 -7.47 17.05
CA LYS A 68 -3.55 -7.30 18.21
C LYS A 68 -3.89 -5.83 18.40
N VAL A 69 -5.18 -5.51 18.56
CA VAL A 69 -5.71 -4.14 18.55
C VAL A 69 -6.63 -3.92 19.75
N CYS A 70 -6.50 -2.76 20.40
CA CYS A 70 -7.42 -2.33 21.45
C CYS A 70 -8.45 -1.34 20.91
N ASN A 71 -9.72 -1.75 20.82
CA ASN A 71 -10.79 -0.84 20.37
C ASN A 71 -10.96 0.38 21.29
N SER A 72 -10.73 0.22 22.60
CA SER A 72 -10.88 1.28 23.61
C SER A 72 -9.90 2.45 23.48
N CYS A 73 -8.67 2.20 23.00
CA CYS A 73 -7.61 3.22 23.00
C CYS A 73 -6.72 3.22 21.74
N GLN A 74 -7.07 2.44 20.71
CA GLN A 74 -6.35 2.34 19.44
C GLN A 74 -4.87 1.91 19.56
N TYR A 75 -4.51 1.25 20.67
CA TYR A 75 -3.21 0.58 20.78
C TYR A 75 -3.18 -0.63 19.86
N GLY A 76 -2.14 -0.73 19.02
CA GLY A 76 -1.93 -1.88 18.14
C GLY A 76 -0.48 -2.37 18.20
N ARG A 77 -0.30 -3.70 18.14
CA ARG A 77 1.01 -4.35 17.97
C ARG A 77 0.92 -5.51 16.98
N ASN A 78 2.00 -5.74 16.23
CA ASN A 78 2.21 -7.01 15.55
C ASN A 78 2.42 -8.12 16.60
N ILE A 79 1.96 -9.34 16.34
CA ILE A 79 2.22 -10.49 17.23
C ILE A 79 3.71 -10.86 17.28
N GLU A 80 4.50 -10.51 16.26
CA GLU A 80 5.96 -10.74 16.23
C GLU A 80 6.74 -9.97 17.32
N VAL A 81 6.17 -8.90 17.89
CA VAL A 81 6.76 -8.15 19.03
C VAL A 81 6.15 -8.54 20.39
N GLU A 82 5.30 -9.58 20.43
CA GLU A 82 4.77 -10.13 21.68
C GLU A 82 5.79 -11.10 22.31
N ASP A 83 6.03 -10.98 23.62
CA ASP A 83 6.83 -11.96 24.36
C ASP A 83 6.02 -13.28 24.45
N PRO A 84 6.52 -14.40 23.90
CA PRO A 84 5.78 -15.67 23.87
C PRO A 84 5.50 -16.27 25.25
N THR A 85 6.15 -15.74 26.31
CA THR A 85 5.88 -16.14 27.70
C THR A 85 4.66 -15.42 28.31
N VAL A 86 4.28 -14.26 27.77
CA VAL A 86 3.19 -13.41 28.30
C VAL A 86 1.88 -13.74 27.60
N ARG A 87 1.03 -14.54 28.26
CA ARG A 87 -0.29 -14.95 27.72
C ARG A 87 -1.43 -13.96 28.00
N ASP A 88 -1.17 -12.81 28.62
CA ASP A 88 -2.22 -11.83 28.90
C ASP A 88 -2.66 -11.13 27.61
N ASN A 89 -3.97 -11.22 27.29
CA ASN A 89 -4.56 -10.58 26.13
C ASN A 89 -5.05 -9.15 26.41
N LYS A 90 -4.64 -8.55 27.52
CA LYS A 90 -4.97 -7.16 27.88
C LYS A 90 -4.05 -6.13 27.21
N CYS A 91 -4.64 -5.00 26.88
CA CYS A 91 -3.96 -3.83 26.36
C CYS A 91 -3.05 -3.21 27.45
N PRO A 92 -1.74 -3.05 27.19
CA PRO A 92 -0.81 -2.46 28.17
C PRO A 92 -1.06 -0.97 28.42
N SER A 93 -1.89 -0.30 27.60
CA SER A 93 -2.21 1.13 27.72
C SER A 93 -3.47 1.41 28.55
N CYS A 94 -4.43 0.47 28.61
CA CYS A 94 -5.73 0.71 29.27
C CYS A 94 -6.38 -0.52 29.93
N GLY A 95 -5.79 -1.71 29.84
CA GLY A 95 -6.31 -2.94 30.46
C GLY A 95 -7.53 -3.60 29.79
N SER A 96 -8.09 -3.00 28.74
CA SER A 96 -9.14 -3.64 27.90
C SER A 96 -8.59 -4.84 27.13
N GLU A 97 -9.45 -5.75 26.68
CA GLU A 97 -9.02 -6.88 25.83
C GLU A 97 -8.52 -6.42 24.44
N LEU A 98 -7.64 -7.22 23.85
CA LEU A 98 -7.10 -7.02 22.51
C LEU A 98 -7.75 -7.97 21.51
N ASP A 99 -8.36 -7.41 20.46
CA ASP A 99 -8.85 -8.20 19.34
C ASP A 99 -7.69 -8.63 18.44
N LYS A 100 -7.72 -9.89 18.02
CA LYS A 100 -6.76 -10.46 17.07
C LYS A 100 -7.33 -10.42 15.67
N MET A 101 -6.57 -9.89 14.71
CA MET A 101 -6.98 -9.83 13.31
C MET A 101 -5.82 -9.99 12.33
N SER A 102 -6.14 -10.40 11.11
CA SER A 102 -5.19 -10.43 9.99
C SER A 102 -5.09 -9.05 9.32
N ALA A 103 -3.92 -8.72 8.79
CA ALA A 103 -3.65 -7.45 8.14
C ALA A 103 -2.49 -7.52 7.13
N ILE A 104 -2.40 -6.51 6.28
CA ILE A 104 -1.38 -6.38 5.23
C ILE A 104 -0.49 -5.18 5.56
N GLU A 105 0.81 -5.39 5.80
CA GLU A 105 1.80 -4.31 5.85
C GLU A 105 1.89 -3.61 4.49
N ILE A 106 1.44 -2.35 4.45
CA ILE A 106 1.56 -1.45 3.28
C ILE A 106 2.77 -0.51 3.39
N GLY A 107 3.34 -0.36 4.59
CA GLY A 107 4.56 0.39 4.82
C GLY A 107 5.16 0.17 6.21
N HIS A 108 6.42 0.56 6.37
CA HIS A 108 7.20 0.33 7.58
C HIS A 108 8.11 1.54 7.84
N SER A 109 8.10 2.05 9.07
CA SER A 109 9.01 3.12 9.52
C SER A 109 9.94 2.63 10.63
N PHE A 110 11.21 3.03 10.58
CA PHE A 110 12.23 2.62 11.55
C PHE A 110 12.97 3.84 12.11
N LEU A 111 13.09 3.92 13.42
CA LEU A 111 14.03 4.80 14.13
C LEU A 111 15.36 4.06 14.30
N LEU A 112 16.26 4.24 13.33
CA LEU A 112 17.54 3.55 13.25
C LEU A 112 18.54 4.03 14.33
N GLY A 113 18.33 5.24 14.86
CA GLY A 113 19.24 5.86 15.82
C GLY A 113 20.60 6.09 15.18
N THR A 114 21.66 5.53 15.75
CA THR A 114 23.03 5.66 15.25
C THR A 114 23.56 4.44 14.48
N LYS A 115 22.77 3.35 14.34
CA LYS A 115 23.21 2.05 13.80
C LYS A 115 24.03 2.15 12.52
N TYR A 116 23.56 2.93 11.54
CA TYR A 116 24.24 3.10 10.26
C TYR A 116 25.23 4.27 10.24
N SER A 117 24.96 5.33 11.00
CA SER A 117 25.79 6.54 11.02
C SER A 117 27.11 6.35 11.80
N GLU A 118 27.15 5.46 12.78
CA GLU A 118 28.40 5.00 13.42
C GLU A 118 29.28 4.27 12.39
N ILE A 119 28.73 3.26 11.72
CA ILE A 119 29.45 2.43 10.73
C ILE A 119 29.94 3.27 9.54
N LEU A 120 29.12 4.21 9.06
CA LEU A 120 29.43 5.07 7.91
C LEU A 120 30.22 6.34 8.28
N GLY A 121 30.57 6.56 9.55
CA GLY A 121 31.27 7.77 10.01
C GLY A 121 30.49 9.07 9.77
N SER A 122 29.15 9.01 9.75
CA SER A 122 28.28 10.12 9.36
C SER A 122 28.01 11.07 10.54
N THR A 123 28.87 12.08 10.67
CA THR A 123 28.82 13.09 11.75
C THR A 123 28.32 14.46 11.31
N TYR A 124 27.82 15.25 12.25
CA TYR A 124 27.50 16.68 12.08
C TYR A 124 28.07 17.52 13.23
N LYS A 125 28.35 18.81 12.98
CA LYS A 125 28.71 19.80 14.00
C LYS A 125 27.46 20.35 14.68
N ASP A 126 27.38 20.23 16.00
CA ASP A 126 26.30 20.78 16.82
C ASP A 126 26.43 22.31 17.05
N LYS A 127 25.55 22.87 17.91
CA LYS A 127 25.55 24.31 18.24
C LYS A 127 26.86 24.79 18.89
N HIS A 128 27.63 23.89 19.50
CA HIS A 128 28.90 24.15 20.17
C HIS A 128 30.10 23.71 19.31
N ALA A 129 29.89 23.54 17.99
CA ALA A 129 30.85 23.03 17.03
C ALA A 129 31.42 21.63 17.32
N LYS A 130 30.83 20.88 18.27
CA LYS A 130 31.24 19.51 18.60
C LYS A 130 30.69 18.55 17.55
N ASN A 131 31.54 17.64 17.06
CA ASN A 131 31.09 16.55 16.19
C ASN A 131 30.21 15.58 16.99
N ARG A 132 29.00 15.30 16.48
CA ARG A 132 28.10 14.25 16.96
C ARG A 132 27.73 13.34 15.80
N VAL A 133 27.46 12.07 16.11
CA VAL A 133 26.92 11.12 15.12
C VAL A 133 25.49 11.52 14.77
N THR A 134 25.15 11.45 13.48
CA THR A 134 23.79 11.75 13.00
C THR A 134 22.78 10.71 13.49
N GLN A 135 21.59 11.17 13.91
CA GLN A 135 20.47 10.25 14.14
C GLN A 135 19.77 9.99 12.80
N MET A 136 19.48 8.72 12.52
CA MET A 136 18.87 8.26 11.28
C MET A 136 17.52 7.60 11.53
N GLY A 137 16.67 7.68 10.52
CA GLY A 137 15.43 6.92 10.39
C GLY A 137 15.18 6.63 8.92
N CYS A 138 14.41 5.60 8.62
CA CYS A 138 13.95 5.30 7.27
C CYS A 138 12.46 4.96 7.27
N TYR A 139 11.86 5.07 6.10
CA TYR A 139 10.47 4.71 5.86
C TYR A 139 10.37 4.06 4.48
N GLY A 140 9.71 2.91 4.41
CA GLY A 140 9.36 2.21 3.18
C GLY A 140 7.85 2.24 3.00
N LEU A 141 7.41 2.54 1.78
CA LEU A 141 6.02 2.38 1.36
C LEU A 141 6.01 1.44 0.16
N GLY A 142 5.24 0.36 0.24
CA GLY A 142 5.09 -0.56 -0.88
C GLY A 142 4.12 0.02 -1.89
N VAL A 143 4.55 0.95 -2.76
CA VAL A 143 3.63 1.67 -3.69
C VAL A 143 2.78 0.71 -4.54
N THR A 144 3.40 -0.34 -5.09
CA THR A 144 2.67 -1.40 -5.80
C THR A 144 1.71 -2.10 -4.85
N ARG A 145 2.19 -2.52 -3.68
CA ARG A 145 1.40 -3.16 -2.61
C ARG A 145 0.24 -2.28 -2.14
N ILE A 146 0.35 -0.95 -2.11
CA ILE A 146 -0.73 -0.01 -1.73
C ILE A 146 -1.84 0.03 -2.79
N ILE A 147 -1.52 -0.07 -4.08
CA ILE A 147 -2.51 -0.15 -5.16
C ILE A 147 -3.18 -1.54 -5.16
N GLN A 148 -2.33 -2.57 -5.09
CA GLN A 148 -2.70 -3.98 -4.89
C GLN A 148 -3.69 -4.13 -3.74
N ALA A 149 -3.35 -3.51 -2.62
CA ALA A 149 -4.17 -3.35 -1.45
C ALA A 149 -5.44 -2.63 -1.91
N GLY A 150 -5.36 -1.33 -2.25
CA GLY A 150 -6.48 -0.43 -2.56
C GLY A 150 -7.64 -1.05 -3.34
N ILE A 151 -7.36 -1.86 -4.36
CA ILE A 151 -8.38 -2.55 -5.17
C ILE A 151 -9.28 -3.47 -4.34
N GLU A 152 -8.72 -4.22 -3.42
CA GLU A 152 -8.99 -5.66 -3.42
C GLU A 152 -9.85 -6.03 -2.18
N VAL A 153 -9.90 -5.28 -1.06
CA VAL A 153 -11.00 -5.34 -0.03
C VAL A 153 -12.12 -4.31 -0.33
N LEU A 154 -11.91 -3.38 -1.26
CA LEU A 154 -12.99 -2.60 -1.86
C LEU A 154 -13.81 -3.45 -2.83
N SER A 155 -13.14 -4.35 -3.54
CA SER A 155 -13.72 -5.27 -4.53
C SER A 155 -14.60 -6.34 -3.91
N GLU A 156 -15.58 -6.80 -4.70
CA GLU A 156 -16.43 -7.95 -4.43
C GLU A 156 -16.03 -9.10 -5.37
N ASP A 157 -16.58 -10.30 -5.15
CA ASP A 157 -16.28 -11.48 -5.95
C ASP A 157 -16.60 -11.31 -7.45
N GLU A 158 -17.59 -10.47 -7.79
CA GLU A 158 -18.02 -10.20 -9.17
C GLU A 158 -17.50 -8.89 -9.76
N ALA A 159 -16.87 -8.01 -8.95
CA ALA A 159 -16.57 -6.65 -9.39
C ALA A 159 -15.33 -6.04 -8.71
N ILE A 160 -14.39 -5.57 -9.54
CA ILE A 160 -13.28 -4.73 -9.09
C ILE A 160 -13.81 -3.33 -8.72
N ARG A 161 -13.53 -2.88 -7.49
CA ARG A 161 -13.80 -1.51 -7.05
C ARG A 161 -12.49 -0.76 -6.78
N TRP A 162 -12.29 0.34 -7.50
CA TRP A 162 -11.13 1.20 -7.32
C TRP A 162 -11.38 2.29 -6.27
N PRO A 163 -10.41 2.62 -5.40
CA PRO A 163 -10.46 3.86 -4.64
C PRO A 163 -10.47 5.06 -5.61
N LYS A 164 -11.34 6.04 -5.35
CA LYS A 164 -11.57 7.19 -6.25
C LYS A 164 -10.30 7.98 -6.59
N MET A 165 -9.30 7.98 -5.72
CA MET A 165 -8.04 8.71 -5.94
C MET A 165 -7.05 8.00 -6.87
N ILE A 166 -7.15 6.67 -7.05
CA ILE A 166 -6.21 5.86 -7.83
C ILE A 166 -6.87 5.10 -8.99
N SER A 167 -8.18 5.21 -9.18
CA SER A 167 -8.86 4.59 -10.33
C SER A 167 -8.27 5.13 -11.64
N PRO A 168 -7.96 4.28 -12.65
CA PRO A 168 -7.49 4.76 -13.95
C PRO A 168 -8.47 5.73 -14.62
N TYR A 169 -9.77 5.45 -14.50
CA TYR A 169 -10.88 6.24 -15.02
C TYR A 169 -12.04 6.26 -14.02
N GLN A 170 -12.84 7.33 -14.02
CA GLN A 170 -13.97 7.54 -13.10
C GLN A 170 -15.32 7.11 -13.70
N ILE A 171 -15.48 7.19 -15.02
CA ILE A 171 -16.60 6.68 -15.82
C ILE A 171 -16.02 6.01 -17.07
N CYS A 172 -16.64 4.91 -17.48
CA CYS A 172 -16.44 4.25 -18.75
C CYS A 172 -17.78 4.30 -19.51
N ILE A 173 -17.78 4.82 -20.74
CA ILE A 173 -18.98 4.83 -21.60
C ILE A 173 -18.92 3.60 -22.49
N ILE A 174 -19.97 2.77 -22.45
CA ILE A 174 -20.08 1.53 -23.22
C ILE A 174 -21.30 1.65 -24.16
N PRO A 175 -21.12 1.95 -25.45
CA PRO A 175 -22.20 1.99 -26.43
C PRO A 175 -22.81 0.60 -26.66
N GLN A 176 -24.11 0.54 -26.95
CA GLN A 176 -24.76 -0.69 -27.39
C GLN A 176 -24.47 -0.95 -28.88
N MET A 177 -23.56 -1.87 -29.17
CA MET A 177 -23.13 -2.21 -30.53
C MET A 177 -23.84 -3.47 -31.07
N LYS A 178 -25.18 -3.50 -30.93
CA LYS A 178 -26.04 -4.57 -31.45
C LYS A 178 -27.41 -4.04 -31.89
N GLY A 179 -27.72 -4.24 -33.17
CA GLY A 179 -28.99 -3.90 -33.81
C GLY A 179 -28.90 -2.65 -34.70
N TYR A 180 -30.00 -2.35 -35.41
CA TYR A 180 -30.10 -1.29 -36.44
C TYR A 180 -29.88 0.17 -35.95
N MET A 181 -29.46 0.37 -34.70
CA MET A 181 -29.36 1.67 -34.03
C MET A 181 -27.93 1.98 -33.55
N GLU A 182 -26.94 1.18 -33.97
CA GLU A 182 -25.54 1.27 -33.57
C GLU A 182 -24.94 2.67 -33.78
N ASP A 183 -25.11 3.25 -34.97
CA ASP A 183 -24.62 4.60 -35.31
C ASP A 183 -25.17 5.66 -34.36
N LYS A 184 -26.46 5.57 -33.99
CA LYS A 184 -27.11 6.51 -33.09
C LYS A 184 -26.61 6.37 -31.64
N PHE A 185 -26.36 5.15 -31.18
CA PHE A 185 -25.75 4.93 -29.86
C PHE A 185 -24.28 5.40 -29.84
N MET A 186 -23.57 5.29 -30.95
CA MET A 186 -22.22 5.82 -31.11
C MET A 186 -22.20 7.35 -31.08
N GLU A 187 -23.05 8.01 -31.87
CA GLU A 187 -23.19 9.47 -31.88
C GLU A 187 -23.52 10.02 -30.48
N LEU A 188 -24.48 9.40 -29.79
CA LEU A 188 -24.85 9.77 -28.41
C LEU A 188 -23.69 9.56 -27.42
N SER A 189 -22.93 8.47 -27.57
CA SER A 189 -21.80 8.16 -26.68
C SER A 189 -20.63 9.12 -26.87
N ASN A 190 -20.36 9.53 -28.12
CA ASN A 190 -19.37 10.56 -28.43
C ASN A 190 -19.80 11.92 -27.87
N LYS A 191 -21.07 12.31 -28.08
CA LYS A 191 -21.62 13.55 -27.51
C LYS A 191 -21.52 13.59 -25.99
N LEU A 192 -21.89 12.49 -25.32
CA LEU A 192 -21.76 12.37 -23.86
C LEU A 192 -20.30 12.43 -23.39
N TYR A 193 -19.37 11.83 -24.14
CA TYR A 193 -17.94 11.96 -23.87
C TYR A 193 -17.47 13.42 -23.95
N ASP A 194 -17.83 14.13 -25.03
CA ASP A 194 -17.46 15.53 -25.22
C ASP A 194 -18.02 16.43 -24.11
N GLU A 195 -19.31 16.27 -23.76
CA GLU A 195 -19.93 16.96 -22.62
C GLU A 195 -19.18 16.69 -21.31
N LEU A 196 -18.87 15.42 -21.00
CA LEU A 196 -18.15 15.03 -19.78
C LEU A 196 -16.70 15.54 -19.74
N VAL A 197 -16.03 15.74 -20.88
CA VAL A 197 -14.68 16.34 -20.94
C VAL A 197 -14.68 17.81 -20.50
N THR A 198 -15.79 18.53 -20.69
CA THR A 198 -15.91 19.94 -20.26
C THR A 198 -16.01 20.12 -18.74
N VAL A 199 -16.37 19.07 -17.99
CA VAL A 199 -16.62 19.17 -16.54
C VAL A 199 -15.29 19.33 -15.76
N PRO A 200 -15.06 20.45 -15.03
CA PRO A 200 -13.74 20.76 -14.47
C PRO A 200 -13.17 19.70 -13.52
N ASN A 201 -14.02 19.09 -12.68
CA ASN A 201 -13.60 18.12 -11.67
C ASN A 201 -13.26 16.72 -12.23
N LEU A 202 -13.45 16.51 -13.53
CA LEU A 202 -13.39 15.20 -14.18
C LEU A 202 -12.44 15.18 -15.38
N ARG A 203 -11.89 16.35 -15.75
CA ARG A 203 -10.93 16.55 -16.84
C ARG A 203 -9.73 15.59 -16.70
N GLY A 204 -9.50 14.77 -17.73
CA GLY A 204 -8.41 13.79 -17.78
C GLY A 204 -8.63 12.49 -17.01
N LYS A 205 -9.87 12.19 -16.55
CA LYS A 205 -10.20 10.97 -15.79
C LYS A 205 -11.16 10.02 -16.50
N TRP A 206 -11.21 10.04 -17.83
CA TRP A 206 -12.18 9.32 -18.66
C TRP A 206 -11.52 8.40 -19.69
N SER A 207 -12.23 7.36 -20.12
CA SER A 207 -11.91 6.59 -21.32
C SER A 207 -13.18 6.24 -22.08
N LEU A 208 -13.19 6.52 -23.39
CA LEU A 208 -14.21 6.02 -24.31
C LEU A 208 -13.74 4.66 -24.85
N MET A 209 -14.25 3.56 -24.31
CA MET A 209 -13.78 2.22 -24.69
C MET A 209 -14.61 1.66 -25.85
N LEU A 210 -14.23 2.10 -27.07
CA LEU A 210 -14.73 1.60 -28.35
C LEU A 210 -14.37 0.12 -28.57
N TYR A 211 -15.17 -0.79 -27.99
CA TYR A 211 -15.30 -2.23 -28.26
C TYR A 211 -14.03 -3.05 -28.62
N LEU A 212 -12.85 -2.60 -28.18
CA LEU A 212 -11.57 -3.29 -28.32
C LEU A 212 -11.52 -4.47 -27.35
N ASN A 213 -12.29 -5.49 -27.71
CA ASN A 213 -12.57 -6.69 -26.96
C ASN A 213 -13.20 -6.43 -25.57
N VAL A 214 -14.52 -6.66 -25.47
CA VAL A 214 -15.22 -6.91 -24.19
C VAL A 214 -14.57 -8.08 -23.42
N LEU A 215 -13.79 -8.93 -24.10
CA LEU A 215 -12.88 -9.91 -23.48
C LEU A 215 -11.81 -9.30 -22.56
N CYS A 216 -11.41 -8.03 -22.70
CA CYS A 216 -10.43 -7.41 -21.80
C CYS A 216 -11.06 -7.09 -20.43
N CYS A 217 -12.19 -6.35 -20.40
CA CYS A 217 -12.96 -6.19 -19.16
C CYS A 217 -13.45 -7.53 -18.61
N ARG A 218 -13.93 -8.47 -19.44
CA ARG A 218 -14.30 -9.81 -18.96
C ARG A 218 -13.10 -10.60 -18.41
N LYS A 219 -11.88 -10.49 -18.93
CA LYS A 219 -10.69 -11.17 -18.35
C LYS A 219 -10.14 -10.48 -17.11
N VAL A 220 -10.34 -9.17 -16.96
CA VAL A 220 -9.96 -8.39 -15.76
C VAL A 220 -10.97 -8.61 -14.63
N ILE A 221 -12.26 -8.85 -14.95
CA ILE A 221 -13.32 -9.10 -13.97
C ILE A 221 -13.51 -10.61 -13.69
N TRP A 222 -13.26 -11.49 -14.67
CA TRP A 222 -13.39 -12.95 -14.55
C TRP A 222 -12.11 -13.69 -14.98
N LYS A 223 -11.34 -14.16 -13.99
CA LYS A 223 -10.40 -15.27 -14.20
C LYS A 223 -10.23 -16.17 -12.98
N ARG A 224 -11.35 -16.72 -12.48
CA ARG A 224 -11.36 -17.77 -11.43
C ARG A 224 -12.22 -18.98 -11.82
N SER A 225 -11.79 -19.70 -12.86
CA SER A 225 -12.31 -21.03 -13.19
C SER A 225 -11.29 -21.85 -13.99
N SER A 226 -11.05 -23.08 -13.54
CA SER A 226 -10.31 -24.18 -14.20
C SER A 226 -8.92 -23.87 -14.78
N TRP A 227 -7.87 -24.13 -13.99
CA TRP A 227 -6.60 -24.65 -14.51
C TRP A 227 -6.74 -26.17 -14.71
N SER A 228 -7.04 -26.62 -15.92
CA SER A 228 -6.82 -28.00 -16.35
C SER A 228 -5.49 -28.07 -17.10
N TYR A 229 -4.48 -28.69 -16.49
CA TYR A 229 -3.14 -28.81 -17.04
C TYR A 229 -3.12 -29.89 -18.13
N GLN A 230 -3.33 -29.51 -19.39
CA GLN A 230 -3.03 -30.38 -20.53
C GLN A 230 -1.62 -30.10 -21.03
N GLN A 231 -0.69 -30.99 -20.67
CA GLN A 231 0.52 -31.20 -21.47
C GLN A 231 0.12 -31.87 -22.79
N SER A 232 0.63 -31.36 -23.90
CA SER A 232 0.74 -32.08 -25.15
C SER A 232 2.20 -32.06 -25.58
N VAL A 233 2.71 -33.26 -25.87
CA VAL A 233 4.04 -33.54 -26.44
C VAL A 233 4.19 -32.91 -27.82
#